data_AF-T1AF41-F1
#
_entry.id   AF-T1AF41-F1
#
_cell.length_a   1.000
_cell.length_b   1.000
_cell.length_c   1.000
_cell.angle_alpha   90.00
_cell.angle_beta   90.00
_cell.angle_gamma   90.00
#
_symmetry.space_group_name_H-M   'P 1'
#
loop_
_entity.id
_entity.type
_entity.pdbx_description
1 polymer ?
#
loop_
_entity_poly.entity_id
_entity_poly.type
_entity_poly.pdbx_seq_one_letter_code
_entity_poly.pdbx_strand_id
1 'polypeptide(L)' 'MQSYPHGEVVVVVDCEDLVRAAGFWTEVLGYSPEGEPSERYFTLLSPSENGPELLLQKVPEGKLCKNRVHLDLRTRDR' A
#
# COMPACT_ATOMS: atom_id res chain seq x y z
N MET A 1 17.86 6.53 1.74
CA MET A 1 16.47 6.80 2.18
C MET A 1 15.59 6.53 0.98
N GLN A 2 14.60 5.65 1.08
CA GLN A 2 13.71 5.33 -0.05
C GLN A 2 12.81 6.56 -0.32
N SER A 3 12.75 7.01 -1.57
CA SER A 3 11.99 8.19 -1.98
C SER A 3 10.66 7.73 -2.56
N TYR A 4 9.56 8.37 -2.14
CA TYR A 4 8.20 8.08 -2.59
C TYR A 4 7.71 9.24 -3.46
N PRO A 5 7.63 9.07 -4.79
CA PRO A 5 7.48 10.18 -5.72
C PRO A 5 6.08 10.79 -5.75
N HIS A 6 5.05 10.15 -5.19
CA HIS A 6 3.65 10.58 -5.32
C HIS A 6 2.97 10.98 -4.00
N GLY A 7 3.66 10.98 -2.85
CA GLY A 7 3.08 11.50 -1.61
C GLY A 7 4.02 11.60 -0.42
N GLU A 8 3.67 12.44 0.55
CA GLU A 8 4.41 12.59 1.83
C GLU A 8 4.16 11.41 2.80
N VAL A 9 3.20 10.53 2.49
CA VAL A 9 2.78 9.41 3.34
C VAL A 9 2.62 8.14 2.51
N VAL A 10 3.29 7.07 2.96
CA VAL A 10 3.16 5.71 2.41
C VAL A 10 2.74 4.75 3.51
N VAL A 11 1.74 3.94 3.21
CA VAL A 11 1.25 2.89 4.09
C VAL A 11 1.89 1.59 3.68
N VAL A 12 2.62 0.94 4.57
CA VAL A 12 3.25 -0.35 4.28
C VAL A 12 2.42 -1.48 4.88
N VAL A 13 2.09 -2.48 4.05
CA VAL A 13 1.36 -3.67 4.48
C VAL A 13 2.17 -4.92 4.16
N ASP A 14 2.56 -5.62 5.21
CA ASP A 14 3.20 -6.92 5.09
C ASP A 14 2.21 -7.97 4.57
N CYS A 15 2.68 -8.78 3.62
CA CYS A 15 1.93 -9.89 3.04
C CYS A 15 2.88 -11.03 2.62
N GLU A 16 2.32 -12.22 2.43
CA GLU A 16 3.08 -13.38 1.93
C GLU A 16 3.10 -13.43 0.40
N ASP A 17 2.04 -12.90 -0.24
CA ASP A 17 1.82 -12.94 -1.68
C ASP A 17 1.45 -11.53 -2.19
N LEU A 18 2.38 -10.92 -2.94
CA LEU A 18 2.23 -9.58 -3.47
C LEU A 18 1.08 -9.46 -4.48
N VAL A 19 0.92 -10.43 -5.37
CA VAL A 19 -0.07 -10.37 -6.45
C VAL A 19 -1.46 -10.54 -5.89
N ARG A 20 -1.64 -11.51 -4.98
CA ARG A 20 -2.92 -11.73 -4.30
C ARG A 20 -3.32 -10.52 -3.46
N ALA A 21 -2.37 -9.94 -2.72
CA ALA A 21 -2.64 -8.76 -1.92
C ALA A 21 -2.95 -7.53 -2.80
N ALA A 22 -2.21 -7.34 -3.90
CA ALA A 22 -2.45 -6.25 -4.85
C ALA A 22 -3.87 -6.31 -5.43
N GLY A 23 -4.30 -7.48 -5.93
CA GLY A 23 -5.65 -7.65 -6.47
C GLY A 23 -6.73 -7.33 -5.45
N PHE A 24 -6.57 -7.76 -4.19
CA PHE A 24 -7.51 -7.43 -3.13
C PHE A 24 -7.57 -5.91 -2.85
N TRP A 25 -6.43 -5.26 -2.69
CA TRP A 25 -6.39 -3.84 -2.31
C TRP A 25 -6.76 -2.89 -3.45
N THR A 26 -6.46 -3.26 -4.69
CA THR A 26 -6.96 -2.55 -5.88
C THR A 26 -8.48 -2.51 -5.90
N GLU A 27 -9.14 -3.65 -5.69
CA GLU A 27 -10.62 -3.70 -5.66
C GLU A 27 -11.22 -2.94 -4.47
N VAL A 28 -10.60 -3.04 -3.29
CA VAL A 28 -11.13 -2.40 -2.07
C VAL A 28 -10.97 -0.88 -2.09
N LEU A 29 -9.85 -0.37 -2.63
CA LEU A 29 -9.49 1.05 -2.55
C LEU A 29 -9.68 1.80 -3.87
N GLY A 30 -9.84 1.10 -4.99
CA GLY A 30 -9.78 1.68 -6.33
C GLY A 30 -8.36 2.12 -6.73
N TYR A 31 -7.33 1.57 -6.09
CA TYR A 31 -5.94 1.91 -6.36
C TYR A 31 -5.40 1.11 -7.55
N SER A 32 -4.45 1.68 -8.29
CA SER A 32 -3.82 1.01 -9.44
C SER A 32 -2.37 0.61 -9.15
N PRO A 33 -1.88 -0.55 -9.62
CA PRO A 33 -0.48 -0.91 -9.46
C PRO A 33 0.49 0.04 -10.18
N GLU A 34 1.60 0.34 -9.51
CA GLU A 34 2.74 1.01 -10.12
C GLU A 34 3.64 -0.02 -10.82
N GLY A 35 3.33 -0.32 -12.08
CA GLY A 35 4.11 -1.28 -12.87
C GLY A 35 3.99 -2.72 -12.37
N GLU A 36 5.10 -3.46 -12.44
CA GLU A 36 5.18 -4.87 -12.08
C GLU A 36 5.76 -5.07 -10.67
N PRO A 37 5.34 -6.12 -9.92
CA PRO A 37 5.89 -6.42 -8.61
C PRO A 37 7.38 -6.77 -8.70
N SER A 38 8.15 -6.28 -7.73
CA SER A 38 9.50 -6.79 -7.48
C SER A 38 9.46 -8.07 -6.64
N GLU A 39 10.63 -8.65 -6.34
CA GLU A 39 10.71 -9.83 -5.46
C GLU A 39 10.15 -9.58 -4.05
N ARG A 40 10.26 -8.34 -3.55
CA ARG A 40 9.93 -7.99 -2.17
C ARG A 40 8.86 -6.91 -2.01
N TYR A 41 8.58 -6.13 -3.04
CA TYR A 41 7.74 -4.95 -2.93
C TYR A 41 6.81 -4.80 -4.11
N PHE A 42 5.63 -4.27 -3.87
CA PHE A 42 4.70 -3.84 -4.90
C PHE A 42 3.89 -2.61 -4.46
N THR A 43 3.96 -1.52 -5.20
CA THR A 43 3.29 -0.26 -4.88
C THR A 43 1.94 -0.17 -5.58
N LEU A 44 0.91 0.29 -4.87
CA LEU A 44 -0.38 0.70 -5.42
C LEU A 44 -0.59 2.20 -5.20
N LEU A 45 -1.02 2.89 -6.25
CA LEU A 45 -1.21 4.33 -6.28
C LEU A 45 -2.69 4.68 -6.15
N SER A 46 -2.94 5.71 -5.36
CA SER A 46 -4.25 6.35 -5.25
C SER A 46 -4.67 6.99 -6.58
N PRO A 47 -5.96 6.99 -6.93
CA PRO A 47 -6.47 7.76 -8.08
C PRO A 47 -6.43 9.28 -7.85
N SER A 48 -6.35 9.73 -6.59
CA SER A 48 -6.09 11.13 -6.22
C SER A 48 -4.60 11.41 -6.24
N GLU A 49 -4.19 12.52 -6.88
CA GLU A 49 -2.80 12.98 -6.99
C GLU A 49 -2.11 13.20 -5.63
N ASN A 50 -2.88 13.41 -4.55
CA ASN A 50 -2.35 13.62 -3.19
C ASN A 50 -2.78 12.51 -2.21
N GLY A 51 -3.29 11.38 -2.70
CA GLY A 51 -3.66 10.27 -1.85
C GLY A 51 -2.45 9.44 -1.42
N PRO A 52 -2.51 8.75 -0.26
CA PRO A 52 -1.39 7.95 0.22
C PRO A 52 -1.15 6.76 -0.71
N GLU A 53 0.12 6.44 -0.93
CA GLU A 53 0.55 5.20 -1.61
C GLU A 53 0.39 4.01 -0.66
N LEU A 54 0.06 2.84 -1.20
CA LEU A 54 0.08 1.57 -0.46
C LEU A 54 1.25 0.72 -0.97
N LEU A 55 2.26 0.51 -0.12
CA LEU A 55 3.38 -0.38 -0.41
C LEU A 55 3.11 -1.76 0.20
N LEU A 56 2.98 -2.77 -0.64
CA LEU A 56 2.93 -4.17 -0.21
C LEU A 56 4.36 -4.68 -0.04
N GLN A 57 4.69 -5.16 1.14
CA GLN A 57 6.00 -5.74 1.44
C GLN A 57 5.84 -7.25 1.64
N LYS A 58 6.61 -8.04 0.89
CA LYS A 58 6.66 -9.48 1.05
C LYS A 58 7.51 -9.83 2.26
N VAL A 59 6.92 -10.52 3.22
CA VAL A 59 7.63 -11.08 4.39
C VAL A 59 7.51 -12.61 4.39
N PRO A 60 8.57 -13.34 4.80
CA PRO A 60 8.54 -14.80 4.84
C PRO A 60 7.66 -15.35 5.97
N GLU A 61 7.41 -14.57 7.01
CA GLU A 61 6.54 -14.97 8.11
C GLU A 61 5.07 -14.86 7.71
N GLY A 62 4.40 -16.02 7.66
CA GLY A 62 2.95 -16.07 7.49
C GLY A 62 2.21 -15.26 8.57
N LYS A 63 1.06 -14.70 8.19
CA LYS A 63 0.28 -13.85 9.08
C LYS A 63 -0.26 -14.63 10.29
N LEU A 64 0.23 -14.30 11.48
CA LEU A 64 -0.17 -14.97 12.73
C LEU A 64 -1.49 -14.43 13.31
N CYS A 65 -1.86 -13.18 13.02
CA CYS A 65 -3.10 -12.56 13.48
C CYS A 65 -3.55 -11.44 12.54
N LYS A 66 -4.75 -10.87 12.74
CA LYS A 66 -5.22 -9.72 11.94
C LYS A 66 -4.24 -8.55 12.07
N ASN A 67 -3.88 -7.92 10.94
CA ASN A 67 -3.17 -6.64 10.94
C ASN A 67 -4.03 -5.62 11.69
N ARG A 68 -3.61 -5.23 12.89
CA ARG A 68 -4.26 -4.18 13.68
C ARG A 68 -3.66 -2.83 13.29
N VAL A 69 -3.98 -2.40 12.07
CA VAL A 69 -3.60 -1.08 11.55
C VAL A 69 -4.84 -0.19 11.60
N HIS A 70 -4.67 1.02 12.13
CA HIS A 70 -5.65 2.09 12.00
C HIS A 70 -4.91 3.29 11.41
N LEU A 71 -5.38 3.77 10.26
CA LEU A 71 -4.84 4.96 9.61
C LEU A 71 -5.98 5.96 9.40
N ASP A 72 -5.93 7.03 10.18
CA ASP A 72 -6.88 8.14 10.09
C ASP A 72 -6.17 9.37 9.54
N LEU A 73 -6.62 9.85 8.39
CA LEU A 73 -6.10 11.07 7.75
C LEU A 73 -7.22 12.10 7.63
N ARG A 74 -6.93 13.33 8.02
CA ARG A 74 -7.85 14.47 7.96
C ARG A 74 -7.18 15.66 7.28
N THR A 75 -7.98 16.39 6.52
CA THR A 75 -7.58 17.65 5.88
C THR A 75 -7.82 18.83 6.83
N ARG A 76 -7.43 20.04 6.44
CA ARG A 76 -7.85 21.27 7.12
C ARG A 76 -9.34 21.51 6.84
N ASP A 77 -10.09 21.98 7.83
CA ASP A 77 -11.23 22.86 7.55
C ASP A 77 -10.64 24.23 7.18
N ARG A 78 -10.69 24.59 5.90
CA ARG A 78 -10.40 25.95 5.45
C ARG A 78 -11.11 26.29 4.17
#